data_AF-A0A3Q3EGI2-F1
#
_entry.id   AF-A0A3Q3EGI2-F1
#
_cell.length_a   1.000
_cell.length_b   1.000
_cell.length_c   1.000
_cell.angle_alpha   90.00
_cell.angle_beta   90.00
_cell.angle_gamma   90.00
#
_symmetry.space_group_name_H-M   'P 1'
#
loop_
_entity.id
_entity.type
_entity.pdbx_description
1 polymer ?
#
loop_
_entity_poly.entity_id
_entity_poly.type
_entity_poly.pdbx_seq_one_letter_code
_entity_poly.pdbx_strand_id
1 'polypeptide(L)'
;GVTVLWSLPIYHVCHAVLKTLSSCFSIKERSRSIQKANKKLKESSRQRRSQLLASKKYQEFQRDSDELLLWMEEKFKVAEDESYRDPTNILRKLKRHEAAEREMQANQVRLDRLASLFYISNSHSAEVKVRPRLRELTESWDALIQNCKEKKTRLQEAYQVR
;
A
#
# COMPACT_ATOMS: atom_id res chain seq x y z
N GLY A 1 38.20 -68.99 21.85
CA GLY A 1 38.60 -67.91 22.77
C GLY A 1 38.48 -66.55 22.11
N VAL A 2 37.25 -66.02 21.99
CA VAL A 2 37.00 -64.63 21.55
C VAL A 2 36.31 -63.82 22.67
N THR A 3 35.78 -64.48 23.70
CA THR A 3 35.04 -63.90 24.83
C THR A 3 35.91 -63.16 25.84
N VAL A 4 37.22 -63.44 25.94
CA VAL A 4 38.12 -62.79 26.92
C VAL A 4 38.66 -61.44 26.45
N LEU A 5 38.64 -61.17 25.13
CA LEU A 5 39.10 -59.90 24.54
C LEU A 5 38.16 -58.72 24.84
N TRP A 6 36.87 -59.00 25.07
CA TRP A 6 35.87 -57.97 25.37
C TRP A 6 35.96 -57.47 26.81
N SER A 7 36.57 -58.25 27.71
CA SER A 7 36.76 -57.92 29.14
C SER A 7 38.02 -57.09 29.41
N LEU A 8 38.86 -56.86 28.40
CA LEU A 8 40.06 -56.03 28.54
C LEU A 8 39.66 -54.55 28.67
N PRO A 9 40.17 -53.81 29.67
CA PRO A 9 39.83 -52.41 29.90
C PRO A 9 40.02 -51.53 28.65
N ILE A 10 41.03 -51.84 27.84
CA ILE A 10 41.36 -51.13 26.60
C ILE A 10 40.24 -51.28 25.56
N TYR A 11 39.62 -52.46 25.44
CA TYR A 11 38.50 -52.70 24.52
C TYR A 11 37.27 -51.88 24.93
N HIS A 12 36.92 -51.89 26.22
CA HIS A 12 35.80 -51.10 26.74
C HIS A 12 36.01 -49.59 26.58
N VAL A 13 37.21 -49.10 26.85
CA VAL A 13 37.57 -47.68 26.66
C VAL A 13 37.50 -47.31 25.17
N CYS A 14 38.06 -48.13 24.28
CA CYS A 14 38.05 -47.87 22.84
C CYS A 14 36.61 -47.88 22.27
N HIS A 15 35.79 -48.85 22.66
CA HIS A 15 34.38 -48.93 22.26
C HIS A 15 33.54 -47.77 22.81
N ALA A 16 33.76 -47.34 24.06
CA ALA A 16 33.11 -46.17 24.65
C ALA A 16 33.51 -44.86 23.94
N VAL A 17 34.79 -44.70 23.61
CA VAL A 17 35.31 -43.56 22.83
C VAL A 17 34.67 -43.55 21.44
N LEU A 18 34.59 -44.69 20.76
CA LEU A 18 34.02 -44.79 19.41
C LEU A 18 32.51 -44.49 19.38
N LYS A 19 31.75 -44.98 20.38
CA LYS A 19 30.33 -44.62 20.56
C LYS A 19 30.16 -43.11 20.82
N THR A 20 31.02 -42.53 21.66
CA THR A 20 30.95 -41.10 21.99
C THR A 20 31.29 -40.22 20.79
N LEU A 21 32.31 -40.59 20.01
CA LEU A 21 32.69 -39.90 18.77
C LEU A 21 31.58 -39.98 17.71
N SER A 22 30.96 -41.15 17.54
CA SER A 22 29.82 -41.34 16.63
C SER A 22 28.62 -40.47 17.05
N SER A 23 28.26 -40.48 18.33
CA SER A 23 27.20 -39.62 18.89
C SER A 23 27.49 -38.13 18.69
N CYS A 24 28.72 -37.69 18.95
CA CYS A 24 29.16 -36.31 18.72
C CYS A 24 29.03 -35.90 17.25
N PHE A 25 29.40 -36.79 16.32
CA PHE A 25 29.21 -36.56 14.88
C PHE A 25 27.73 -36.39 14.52
N SER A 26 26.85 -37.28 14.98
CA SER A 26 25.40 -37.20 14.75
C SER A 26 24.78 -35.94 15.36
N ILE A 27 25.21 -35.52 16.56
CA ILE A 27 24.76 -34.28 17.20
C ILE A 27 25.17 -33.06 16.37
N LYS A 28 26.42 -33.02 15.89
CA LYS A 28 26.92 -31.93 15.02
C LYS A 28 26.16 -31.85 13.71
N GLU A 29 25.86 -32.98 13.09
CA GLU A 29 25.09 -33.02 11.85
C GLU A 29 23.65 -32.54 12.04
N ARG A 30 22.98 -33.03 13.09
CA ARG A 30 21.63 -32.57 13.45
C ARG A 30 21.59 -31.08 13.75
N SER A 31 22.56 -30.57 14.52
CA SER A 31 22.69 -29.14 14.83
C SER A 31 22.84 -28.30 13.54
N ARG A 32 23.71 -28.71 12.62
CA ARG A 32 23.86 -28.04 11.31
C ARG A 32 22.56 -28.05 10.49
N SER A 33 21.84 -29.17 10.48
CA SER A 33 20.55 -29.28 9.79
C SER A 33 19.51 -28.31 10.37
N ILE A 34 19.39 -28.28 11.71
CA ILE A 34 18.48 -27.36 12.42
C ILE A 34 18.83 -25.90 12.12
N GLN A 35 20.13 -25.54 12.13
CA GLN A 35 20.56 -24.18 11.81
C GLN A 35 20.20 -23.78 10.38
N LYS A 36 20.38 -24.68 9.40
CA LYS A 36 19.96 -24.44 8.01
C LYS A 36 18.44 -24.27 7.89
N ALA A 37 17.67 -25.15 8.52
CA ALA A 37 16.21 -25.06 8.52
C ALA A 37 15.71 -23.76 9.16
N ASN A 38 16.31 -23.35 10.28
CA ASN A 38 15.97 -22.09 10.96
C ASN A 38 16.29 -20.87 10.08
N LYS A 39 17.46 -20.86 9.40
CA LYS A 39 17.80 -19.79 8.45
C LYS A 39 16.77 -19.70 7.31
N LYS A 40 16.41 -20.83 6.69
CA LYS A 40 15.41 -20.87 5.62
C LYS A 40 14.03 -20.40 6.10
N LEU A 41 13.61 -20.81 7.30
CA LEU A 41 12.35 -20.38 7.90
C LEU A 41 12.32 -18.86 8.14
N LYS A 42 13.40 -18.31 8.71
CA LYS A 42 13.53 -16.86 8.94
C LYS A 42 13.44 -16.07 7.64
N GLU A 43 14.12 -16.53 6.59
CA GLU A 43 14.09 -15.86 5.29
C GLU A 43 12.70 -15.92 4.65
N SER A 44 12.08 -17.10 4.63
CA SER A 44 10.71 -17.27 4.11
C SER A 44 9.69 -16.43 4.89
N SER A 45 9.82 -16.35 6.22
CA SER A 45 8.97 -15.50 7.07
C SER A 45 9.14 -14.02 6.76
N ARG A 46 10.38 -13.54 6.55
CA ARG A 46 10.66 -12.15 6.14
C ARG A 46 10.06 -11.84 4.78
N GLN A 47 10.24 -12.72 3.80
CA GLN A 47 9.67 -12.56 2.47
C GLN A 47 8.13 -12.50 2.53
N ARG A 48 7.50 -13.42 3.27
CA ARG A 48 6.04 -13.43 3.45
C ARG A 48 5.55 -12.16 4.13
N ARG A 49 6.24 -11.68 5.17
CA ARG A 49 5.90 -10.41 5.83
C ARG A 49 5.99 -9.24 4.86
N SER A 50 7.04 -9.16 4.04
CA SER A 50 7.21 -8.12 3.04
C SER A 50 6.05 -8.11 2.02
N GLN A 51 5.67 -9.28 1.49
CA GLN A 51 4.55 -9.43 0.57
C GLN A 51 3.21 -9.01 1.20
N LEU A 52 2.96 -9.38 2.46
CA LEU A 52 1.74 -9.00 3.17
C LEU A 52 1.68 -7.48 3.40
N LEU A 53 2.81 -6.85 3.77
CA LEU A 53 2.88 -5.40 3.93
C LEU A 53 2.66 -4.67 2.60
N ALA A 54 3.22 -5.18 1.49
CA ALA A 54 2.97 -4.63 0.16
C ALA A 54 1.50 -4.77 -0.25
N SER A 55 0.88 -5.94 0.01
CA SER A 55 -0.54 -6.17 -0.26
C SER A 55 -1.44 -5.24 0.57
N LYS A 56 -1.12 -5.06 1.86
CA LYS A 56 -1.85 -4.13 2.73
C LYS A 56 -1.79 -2.70 2.20
N LYS A 57 -0.58 -2.21 1.88
CA LYS A 57 -0.40 -0.86 1.31
C LYS A 57 -1.18 -0.67 0.01
N TYR A 58 -1.20 -1.69 -0.85
CA TYR A 58 -1.96 -1.64 -2.10
C TYR A 58 -3.47 -1.57 -1.85
N GLN A 59 -4.00 -2.32 -0.88
CA GLN A 59 -5.41 -2.25 -0.51
C GLN A 59 -5.79 -0.89 0.10
N GLU A 60 -4.92 -0.33 0.95
CA GLU A 60 -5.10 1.03 1.48
C GLU A 60 -5.12 2.07 0.35
N PHE A 61 -4.22 1.97 -0.63
CA PHE A 61 -4.22 2.82 -1.82
C PHE A 61 -5.53 2.72 -2.61
N GLN A 62 -6.04 1.49 -2.85
CA GLN A 62 -7.28 1.29 -3.59
C GLN A 62 -8.45 1.93 -2.87
N ARG A 63 -8.61 1.66 -1.57
CA ARG A 63 -9.68 2.27 -0.76
C ARG A 63 -9.60 3.79 -0.79
N ASP A 64 -8.42 4.35 -0.50
CA ASP A 64 -8.23 5.81 -0.46
C ASP A 64 -8.50 6.45 -1.84
N SER A 65 -8.22 5.74 -2.94
CA SER A 65 -8.54 6.15 -4.31
C SER A 65 -10.04 6.13 -4.59
N ASP A 66 -10.73 5.05 -4.20
CA ASP A 66 -12.17 4.88 -4.37
C ASP A 66 -12.94 5.96 -3.59
N GLU A 67 -12.53 6.22 -2.34
CA GLU A 67 -13.10 7.28 -1.50
C GLU A 67 -12.91 8.67 -2.12
N LEU A 68 -11.77 8.94 -2.76
CA LEU A 68 -11.53 10.21 -3.41
C LEU A 68 -12.36 10.37 -4.69
N LEU A 69 -12.50 9.30 -5.49
CA LEU A 69 -13.37 9.30 -6.68
C LEU A 69 -14.83 9.51 -6.32
N LEU A 70 -15.33 8.82 -5.30
CA LEU A 70 -16.70 9.01 -4.83
C LEU A 70 -16.94 10.46 -4.39
N TRP A 71 -16.00 11.03 -3.62
CA TRP A 71 -16.07 12.43 -3.22
C TRP A 71 -16.06 13.37 -4.44
N MET A 72 -15.24 13.09 -5.47
CA MET A 72 -15.25 13.89 -6.70
C MET A 72 -16.59 13.80 -7.42
N GLU A 73 -17.19 12.61 -7.53
CA GLU A 73 -18.52 12.43 -8.13
C GLU A 73 -19.60 13.27 -7.43
N GLU A 74 -19.56 13.32 -6.09
CA GLU A 74 -20.45 14.20 -5.31
C GLU A 74 -20.23 15.67 -5.64
N LYS A 75 -18.97 16.10 -5.82
CA LYS A 75 -18.65 17.48 -6.20
C LYS A 75 -19.02 17.79 -7.64
N PHE A 76 -18.95 16.83 -8.57
CA PHE A 76 -19.43 17.00 -9.94
C PHE A 76 -20.90 17.40 -9.96
N LYS A 77 -21.75 16.75 -9.17
CA LYS A 77 -23.19 17.09 -9.07
C LYS A 77 -23.41 18.54 -8.63
N VAL A 78 -22.54 19.06 -7.75
CA VAL A 78 -22.58 20.47 -7.32
C VAL A 78 -22.02 21.39 -8.39
N ALA A 79 -20.98 20.99 -9.12
CA ALA A 79 -20.36 21.79 -10.17
C ALA A 79 -21.24 21.90 -11.43
N GLU A 80 -22.01 20.86 -11.75
CA GLU A 80 -22.90 20.81 -12.92
C GLU A 80 -24.27 21.43 -12.67
N ASP A 81 -24.65 21.68 -11.42
CA ASP A 81 -25.92 22.33 -11.09
C ASP A 81 -26.03 23.72 -11.75
N GLU A 82 -27.09 23.90 -12.55
CA GLU A 82 -27.36 25.10 -13.34
C GLU A 82 -28.12 26.21 -12.58
N SER A 83 -28.05 26.21 -11.24
CA SER A 83 -28.73 27.21 -10.41
C SER A 83 -28.37 28.67 -10.72
N TYR A 84 -27.33 28.95 -11.50
CA TYR A 84 -27.01 30.28 -12.01
C TYR A 84 -28.07 30.86 -12.96
N ARG A 85 -28.91 30.01 -13.59
CA ARG A 85 -30.01 30.47 -14.48
C ARG A 85 -31.10 31.25 -13.76
N ASP A 86 -31.22 31.05 -12.45
CA ASP A 86 -32.10 31.84 -11.59
C ASP A 86 -31.30 32.97 -10.91
N PRO A 87 -31.55 34.25 -11.24
CA PRO A 87 -30.80 35.38 -10.68
C PRO A 87 -31.08 35.62 -9.18
N THR A 88 -32.07 34.93 -8.61
CA THR A 88 -32.42 35.08 -7.19
C THR A 88 -31.26 34.61 -6.30
N ASN A 89 -30.92 35.44 -5.31
CA ASN A 89 -29.87 35.14 -4.31
C ASN A 89 -28.48 34.82 -4.91
N ILE A 90 -28.13 35.39 -6.07
CA ILE A 90 -26.88 35.10 -6.78
C ILE A 90 -25.62 35.30 -5.91
N LEU A 91 -25.56 36.34 -5.07
CA LEU A 91 -24.43 36.58 -4.15
C LEU A 91 -24.24 35.42 -3.16
N ARG A 92 -25.35 34.83 -2.68
CA ARG A 92 -25.32 33.66 -1.80
C ARG A 92 -24.79 32.43 -2.54
N LYS A 93 -25.18 32.25 -3.81
CA LYS A 93 -24.68 31.16 -4.67
C LYS A 93 -23.17 31.29 -4.89
N LEU A 94 -22.68 32.51 -5.14
CA LEU A 94 -21.26 32.81 -5.32
C LEU A 94 -20.43 32.50 -4.06
N LYS A 95 -20.88 32.95 -2.88
CA LYS A 95 -20.22 32.62 -1.59
C LYS A 95 -20.17 31.12 -1.30
N ARG A 96 -21.22 30.37 -1.66
CA ARG A 96 -21.24 28.90 -1.52
C ARG A 96 -20.23 28.25 -2.46
N HIS A 97 -20.11 28.75 -3.69
CA HIS A 97 -19.14 28.25 -4.65
C HIS A 97 -17.70 28.50 -4.18
N GLU A 98 -17.38 29.68 -3.65
CA GLU A 98 -16.06 29.97 -3.05
C GLU A 98 -15.72 29.05 -1.86
N ALA A 99 -16.72 28.63 -1.09
CA ALA A 99 -16.52 27.65 -0.02
C ALA A 99 -16.20 26.26 -0.58
N ALA A 100 -16.88 25.86 -1.66
CA ALA A 100 -16.59 24.60 -2.36
C ALA A 100 -15.18 24.60 -2.98
N GLU A 101 -14.73 25.72 -3.59
CA GLU A 101 -13.36 25.86 -4.11
C GLU A 101 -12.31 25.70 -3.00
N ARG A 102 -12.54 26.28 -1.82
CA ARG A 102 -11.65 26.10 -0.66
C ARG A 102 -11.60 24.65 -0.17
N GLU A 103 -12.75 23.98 -0.14
CA GLU A 103 -12.80 22.55 0.20
C GLU A 103 -12.04 21.70 -0.83
N MET A 104 -12.15 22.03 -2.12
CA MET A 104 -11.37 21.37 -3.17
C MET A 104 -9.86 21.56 -2.98
N GLN A 105 -9.40 22.78 -2.73
CA GLN A 105 -7.99 23.04 -2.45
C GLN A 105 -7.49 22.25 -1.24
N ALA A 106 -8.30 22.15 -0.18
CA ALA A 106 -7.96 21.35 0.98
C ALA A 106 -7.87 19.85 0.67
N ASN A 107 -8.64 19.35 -0.29
CA ASN A 107 -8.61 17.94 -0.70
C ASN A 107 -7.48 17.60 -1.69
N GLN A 108 -6.82 18.59 -2.30
CA GLN A 108 -5.70 18.37 -3.22
C GLN A 108 -4.57 17.55 -2.57
N VAL A 109 -4.35 17.74 -1.26
CA VAL A 109 -3.35 16.98 -0.48
C VAL A 109 -3.58 15.46 -0.53
N ARG A 110 -4.84 15.02 -0.68
CA ARG A 110 -5.18 13.58 -0.78
C ARG A 110 -4.72 13.01 -2.11
N LEU A 111 -4.92 13.74 -3.20
CA LEU A 111 -4.43 13.38 -4.52
C LEU A 111 -2.89 13.32 -4.54
N ASP A 112 -2.23 14.35 -3.99
CA ASP A 112 -0.76 14.40 -3.90
C ASP A 112 -0.19 13.25 -3.06
N ARG A 113 -0.85 12.93 -1.93
CA ARG A 113 -0.48 11.78 -1.10
C ARG A 113 -0.57 10.48 -1.89
N LEU A 114 -1.66 10.25 -2.64
CA LEU A 114 -1.81 9.04 -3.46
C LEU A 114 -0.76 8.97 -4.57
N ALA A 115 -0.47 10.10 -5.23
CA ALA A 115 0.57 10.19 -6.25
C ALA A 115 1.96 9.87 -5.68
N SER A 116 2.28 10.35 -4.48
CA SER A 116 3.59 10.11 -3.83
C SER A 116 3.87 8.62 -3.56
N LEU A 117 2.83 7.83 -3.27
CA LEU A 117 2.96 6.40 -2.99
C LEU A 117 3.46 5.61 -4.21
N PHE A 118 3.12 6.07 -5.42
CA PHE A 118 3.60 5.46 -6.66
C PHE A 118 5.11 5.61 -6.82
N TYR A 119 5.64 6.82 -6.62
CA TYR A 119 7.07 7.11 -6.78
C TYR A 119 7.96 6.40 -5.75
N ILE A 120 7.43 6.11 -4.56
CA ILE A 120 8.15 5.35 -3.53
C ILE A 120 8.20 3.85 -3.88
N SER A 121 7.20 3.37 -4.60
CA SER A 121 7.05 1.97 -4.97
C SER A 121 7.60 1.71 -6.38
N ASN A 122 8.92 1.88 -6.57
CA ASN A 122 9.68 1.63 -7.82
C ASN A 122 9.73 0.14 -8.24
N SER A 123 8.63 -0.59 -8.14
CA SER A 123 8.51 -1.98 -8.60
C SER A 123 7.63 -2.04 -9.84
N HIS A 124 8.05 -2.83 -10.83
CA HIS A 124 7.28 -3.05 -12.05
C HIS A 124 5.84 -3.52 -11.77
N SER A 125 5.63 -4.29 -10.70
CA SER A 125 4.29 -4.73 -10.29
C SER A 125 3.39 -3.60 -9.78
N ALA A 126 3.95 -2.55 -9.17
CA ALA A 126 3.18 -1.37 -8.78
C ALA A 126 2.84 -0.50 -9.99
N GLU A 127 3.72 -0.46 -11.00
CA GLU A 127 3.48 0.29 -12.22
C GLU A 127 2.22 -0.16 -12.97
N VAL A 128 2.03 -1.46 -13.11
CA VAL A 128 0.87 -2.04 -13.81
C VAL A 128 -0.45 -1.77 -13.08
N LYS A 129 -0.42 -1.71 -11.74
CA LYS A 129 -1.64 -1.64 -10.92
C LYS A 129 -2.02 -0.23 -10.47
N VAL A 130 -1.04 0.58 -10.08
CA VAL A 130 -1.25 1.90 -9.44
C VAL A 130 -1.37 3.01 -10.50
N ARG A 131 -0.58 2.93 -11.58
CA ARG A 131 -0.54 3.97 -12.62
C ARG A 131 -1.90 4.23 -13.28
N PRO A 132 -2.70 3.22 -13.68
CA PRO A 132 -4.00 3.46 -14.29
C PRO A 132 -4.95 4.18 -13.34
N ARG A 133 -4.96 3.79 -12.06
CA ARG A 133 -5.83 4.39 -11.04
C ARG A 133 -5.44 5.84 -10.73
N LEU A 134 -4.14 6.14 -10.68
CA LEU A 134 -3.67 7.52 -10.54
C LEU A 134 -4.04 8.38 -11.74
N ARG A 135 -3.96 7.85 -12.96
CA ARG A 135 -4.38 8.59 -14.16
C ARG A 135 -5.85 8.97 -14.08
N GLU A 136 -6.72 8.02 -13.77
CA GLU A 136 -8.15 8.26 -13.61
C GLU A 136 -8.45 9.31 -12.53
N LEU A 137 -7.75 9.24 -11.40
CA LEU A 137 -7.85 10.26 -10.34
C LEU A 137 -7.47 11.65 -10.84
N THR A 138 -6.33 11.77 -11.53
CA THR A 138 -5.87 13.06 -12.08
C THR A 138 -6.82 13.59 -13.15
N GLU A 139 -7.26 12.75 -14.08
CA GLU A 139 -8.20 13.15 -15.14
C GLU A 139 -9.55 13.60 -14.56
N SER A 140 -10.09 12.86 -13.59
CA SER A 140 -11.33 13.24 -12.89
C SER A 140 -11.17 14.54 -12.11
N TRP A 141 -10.03 14.72 -11.44
CA TRP A 141 -9.71 15.94 -10.69
C TRP A 141 -9.61 17.17 -11.60
N ASP A 142 -8.91 17.05 -12.72
CA ASP A 142 -8.77 18.12 -13.70
C ASP A 142 -10.12 18.51 -14.32
N ALA A 143 -10.94 17.52 -14.67
CA ALA A 143 -12.30 17.76 -15.16
C ALA A 143 -13.18 18.48 -14.12
N LEU A 144 -13.09 18.10 -12.84
CA LEU A 144 -13.82 18.77 -11.76
C LEU A 144 -13.38 20.24 -11.60
N ILE A 145 -12.08 20.51 -11.71
CA ILE A 145 -11.55 21.88 -11.70
C ILE A 145 -12.13 22.70 -12.85
N GLN A 146 -12.21 22.14 -14.06
CA GLN A 146 -12.77 22.85 -15.21
C GLN A 146 -14.26 23.15 -15.02
N ASN A 147 -15.05 22.17 -14.58
CA ASN A 147 -16.48 22.39 -14.32
C ASN A 147 -16.71 23.46 -13.25
N CYS A 148 -15.90 23.47 -12.18
CA CYS A 148 -15.98 24.51 -11.17
C CYS A 148 -15.64 25.89 -11.73
N LYS A 149 -14.60 26.01 -12.57
CA LYS A 149 -14.26 27.27 -13.26
C LYS A 149 -15.39 27.76 -14.15
N GLU A 150 -15.98 26.88 -14.95
CA GLU A 150 -17.11 27.23 -15.82
C GLU A 150 -18.31 27.72 -15.00
N LYS A 151 -18.68 27.01 -13.93
CA LYS A 151 -19.76 27.42 -13.04
C LYS A 151 -19.49 28.78 -12.40
N LYS A 152 -18.25 29.06 -12.01
CA LYS A 152 -17.85 30.36 -11.49
C LYS A 152 -18.07 31.48 -12.50
N THR A 153 -17.63 31.29 -13.74
CA THR A 153 -17.83 32.24 -14.83
C THR A 153 -19.31 32.52 -15.04
N ARG A 154 -20.14 31.48 -15.16
CA ARG A 154 -21.60 31.63 -15.34
C ARG A 154 -22.28 32.34 -14.16
N LEU A 155 -21.85 32.06 -12.92
CA LEU A 155 -22.35 32.77 -11.73
C LEU A 155 -21.96 34.25 -11.71
N GLN A 156 -20.74 34.57 -12.16
CA GLN A 156 -20.26 35.96 -12.25
C GLN A 156 -20.98 36.74 -13.34
N GLU A 157 -21.19 36.15 -14.51
CA GLU A 157 -21.99 36.73 -15.59
C GLU A 157 -23.43 37.01 -15.13
N ALA A 158 -24.09 36.03 -14.50
CA ALA A 158 -25.43 36.20 -13.95
C ALA A 158 -25.51 37.28 -12.86
N TYR A 159 -24.41 37.55 -12.14
CA TYR A 159 -24.34 38.64 -11.17
C TYR A 159 -24.20 40.01 -11.84
N GLN A 160 -23.47 40.11 -12.95
CA GLN A 160 -23.23 41.36 -13.69
C GLN A 160 -24.42 41.81 -14.53
N VAL A 161 -25.26 40.87 -14.99
CA VAL A 161 -26.44 41.14 -15.84
C VAL A 161 -27.69 41.51 -15.01
N ARG A 162 -27.58 41.50 -13.67
CA ARG A 162 -28.63 41.96 -12.75
C ARG A 162 -28.74 43.48 -12.71
#